data_AF-A0A060QLZ0-F1
#
_entry.id   AF-A0A060QLZ0-F1
#
_cell.length_a   1.000
_cell.length_b   1.000
_cell.length_c   1.000
_cell.angle_alpha   90.00
_cell.angle_beta   90.00
_cell.angle_gamma   90.00
#
_symmetry.space_group_name_H-M   'P 1'
#
loop_
_entity.id
_entity.type
_entity.pdbx_description
1 polymer ?
#
loop_
_entity_poly.entity_id
_entity_poly.type
_entity_poly.pdbx_seq_one_letter_code
_entity_poly.pdbx_strand_id
1 'polypeptide(L)' 'MRRLSLALLVGGLVLVGCGPRKVAHHGYAADGYGVIDNSPHLPPPDTLWQPAKPAQ' A
#
# COMPACT_ATOMS: atom_id res chain seq x y z
N MET A 1 1.74 2.94 42.44
CA MET A 1 2.81 3.01 41.40
C MET A 1 2.82 1.79 40.46
N ARG A 2 2.80 0.55 40.94
CA ARG A 2 2.81 -0.68 40.09
C ARG A 2 1.71 -0.78 39.02
N ARG A 3 0.51 -0.24 39.28
CA ARG A 3 -0.61 -0.23 38.31
C ARG A 3 -0.44 0.78 37.18
N LEU A 4 0.25 1.90 37.44
CA LEU A 4 0.47 2.97 36.46
C LEU A 4 1.49 2.53 35.40
N SER A 5 2.56 1.84 35.83
CA SER A 5 3.57 1.27 34.95
C SER A 5 2.99 0.22 34.00
N LEU A 6 2.03 -0.58 34.46
CA LEU A 6 1.36 -1.58 33.63
C LEU A 6 0.47 -0.93 32.56
N ALA A 7 -0.27 0.12 32.92
CA ALA A 7 -1.10 0.86 31.98
C ALA A 7 -0.26 1.53 30.87
N LEU A 8 0.90 2.08 31.21
CA LEU A 8 1.83 2.69 30.25
C LEU A 8 2.42 1.66 29.29
N LEU A 9 2.78 0.47 29.76
CA LEU A 9 3.28 -0.62 28.93
C LEU A 9 2.23 -1.12 27.93
N VAL A 10 1.00 -1.33 28.39
CA VAL A 10 -0.10 -1.80 27.53
C VAL A 10 -0.50 -0.72 26.52
N GLY A 11 -0.60 0.55 26.95
CA GLY A 11 -0.91 1.67 26.06
C GLY A 11 0.16 1.90 24.98
N GLY A 12 1.44 1.75 25.33
CA GLY A 12 2.55 1.83 24.38
C GLY A 12 2.53 0.71 23.33
N LEU A 13 2.21 -0.53 23.73
CA LEU A 13 2.17 -1.67 22.81
C LEU A 13 1.07 -1.52 21.74
N VAL A 14 -0.08 -0.96 22.11
CA VAL A 14 -1.21 -0.74 21.19
C VAL A 14 -0.84 0.27 20.10
N LEU A 15 -0.04 1.29 20.42
CA LEU A 15 0.35 2.33 19.47
C LEU A 15 1.39 1.85 18.44
N VAL A 16 2.22 0.85 18.77
CA VAL A 16 3.19 0.26 17.82
C VAL A 16 2.49 -0.52 16.70
N GLY A 17 1.30 -1.07 16.96
CA GLY A 17 0.50 -1.82 15.97
C GLY A 17 -0.24 -0.96 14.94
N CYS A 18 -0.37 0.35 15.17
CA CYS A 18 -1.11 1.29 14.32
C CYS A 18 -0.22 2.18 13.43
N GLY A 19 1.07 1.83 13.29
CA GLY A 19 1.95 2.50 12.32
C GLY A 19 1.48 2.29 10.87
N PRO A 20 1.95 3.13 9.93
CA PRO A 20 1.63 2.97 8.51
C PRO A 20 2.08 1.58 8.04
N ARG A 21 1.12 0.68 7.88
CA ARG A 21 1.36 -0.64 7.29
C ARG A 21 1.62 -0.41 5.80
N LYS A 22 2.79 -0.80 5.32
CA LYS A 22 3.05 -0.88 3.88
C LYS A 22 2.04 -1.87 3.30
N VAL A 23 1.11 -1.37 2.51
CA VAL A 23 0.16 -2.21 1.78
C VAL A 23 0.93 -2.85 0.63
N ALA A 24 0.95 -4.18 0.58
CA ALA A 24 1.53 -4.89 -0.57
C ALA A 24 0.60 -4.68 -1.77
N HIS A 25 1.11 -4.05 -2.83
CA HIS A 25 0.39 -3.94 -4.09
C HIS A 25 0.74 -5.14 -4.95
N HIS A 26 -0.21 -6.07 -5.13
CA HIS A 26 -0.02 -7.21 -6.02
C HIS A 26 -0.14 -6.76 -7.48
N GLY A 27 0.82 -7.15 -8.31
CA GLY A 27 0.75 -6.97 -9.75
C GLY A 27 1.47 -8.09 -10.48
N TYR A 28 1.45 -8.05 -11.82
CA TYR A 28 2.04 -9.11 -12.62
C TYR A 28 3.55 -8.93 -12.76
N ALA A 29 4.27 -10.05 -12.73
CA ALA A 29 5.69 -10.04 -13.01
C ALA A 29 5.96 -9.52 -14.44
N ALA A 30 7.06 -8.80 -14.63
CA ALA A 30 7.43 -8.21 -15.92
C ALA A 30 7.73 -9.27 -17.01
N ASP A 31 8.06 -10.49 -16.60
CA ASP A 31 8.24 -11.65 -17.49
C ASP A 31 6.91 -12.32 -17.88
N GLY A 32 5.78 -11.84 -17.34
CA GLY A 32 4.44 -12.37 -17.60
C GLY A 32 4.07 -13.61 -16.78
N TYR A 33 4.95 -14.08 -15.88
CA TYR A 33 4.71 -15.30 -15.11
C TYR A 33 4.52 -15.00 -13.62
N GLY A 34 3.27 -15.14 -13.18
CA GLY A 34 2.89 -15.05 -11.77
C GLY A 34 2.56 -13.63 -11.30
N VAL A 35 2.31 -13.54 -9.99
CA VAL A 35 1.93 -12.31 -9.29
C VAL A 35 3.00 -12.00 -8.26
N ILE A 36 3.52 -10.77 -8.27
CA ILE A 36 4.55 -10.29 -7.36
C ILE A 36 4.04 -9.14 -6.51
N ASP A 37 4.60 -9.02 -5.32
CA ASP A 37 4.36 -7.89 -4.44
C ASP A 37 5.15 -6.67 -4.88
N ASN A 38 4.52 -5.51 -4.83
CA ASN A 38 5.08 -4.22 -5.26
C ASN A 38 5.54 -4.24 -6.73
N SER A 39 4.73 -4.87 -7.59
CA SER A 39 4.94 -4.84 -9.03
C SER A 39 5.18 -3.40 -9.50
N PRO A 40 6.20 -3.14 -10.34
CA PRO A 40 6.45 -1.80 -10.86
C PRO A 40 5.24 -1.35 -11.69
N HIS A 41 4.49 -0.39 -11.17
CA HIS A 41 3.38 0.23 -11.90
C HIS A 41 3.95 1.31 -12.82
N LEU A 42 3.71 1.17 -14.13
CA LEU A 42 3.87 2.28 -15.04
C LEU A 42 2.85 3.37 -14.68
N PRO A 43 3.20 4.67 -14.80
CA PRO A 43 2.22 5.71 -14.65
C PRO A 43 1.07 5.51 -15.65
N PRO A 44 -0.17 5.83 -15.28
CA PRO A 44 -1.27 5.79 -16.22
C PRO A 44 -0.94 6.68 -17.43
N PRO A 45 -1.33 6.28 -18.66
CA PRO A 45 -1.05 7.08 -19.83
C PRO A 45 -1.74 8.45 -19.73
N ASP A 46 -1.07 9.51 -20.18
CA ASP A 46 -1.58 10.90 -20.11
C ASP A 46 -2.93 11.09 -20.81
N THR A 47 -3.25 10.19 -21.74
CA THR A 47 -4.49 10.17 -22.50
C THR A 47 -5.66 9.54 -21.75
N LEU A 48 -5.44 8.92 -20.58
CA LEU A 48 -6.49 8.24 -19.81
C LEU A 48 -7.57 9.20 -19.32
N TRP A 49 -7.21 10.47 -19.08
CA TRP A 49 -8.13 11.53 -18.68
C TRP A 49 -8.68 12.35 -19.86
N GLN A 50 -8.23 12.05 -21.09
CA GLN A 50 -8.65 12.77 -22.27
C GLN A 50 -9.88 12.09 -22.88
N PRO A 51 -10.86 12.86 -23.40
CA PRO A 51 -11.95 12.29 -24.18
C PRO A 51 -11.40 11.45 -25.34
N ALA A 52 -12.07 10.33 -25.66
CA ALA A 52 -11.73 9.53 -26.82
C ALA A 52 -11.75 10.41 -28.09
N LYS A 53 -10.65 10.41 -28.85
CA LYS A 53 -10.62 11.10 -30.14
C LYS A 53 -11.59 10.39 -31.09
N PRO A 54 -12.42 11.13 -31.86
CA PRO A 54 -13.28 10.51 -32.84
C PRO A 54 -12.44 9.76 -33.87
N ALA A 55 -12.90 8.56 -34.27
CA ALA A 55 -12.31 7.81 -35.37
C ALA A 55 -12.44 8.63 -36.67
N GLN A 56 -11.34 8.76 -37.42
CA GLN A 56 -11.32 9.37 -38.75
C GLN A 56 -11.81 8.41 -39.82
#